data_AF-A0A2J0Q804-F1
#
_entry.id   AF-A0A2J0Q804-F1
#
_cell.length_a   1.000
_cell.length_b   1.000
_cell.length_c   1.000
_cell.angle_alpha   90.00
_cell.angle_beta   90.00
_cell.angle_gamma   90.00
#
_symmetry.space_group_name_H-M   'P 1'
#
loop_
_entity.id
_entity.type
_entity.pdbx_description
1 polymer ?
#
loop_
_entity_poly.entity_id
_entity_poly.type
_entity_poly.pdbx_seq_one_letter_code
_entity_poly.pdbx_strand_id
1 'polypeptide(L)'
;MFKKFWEWYEKHEELNTIVSAGLFVLQLVHLYWLTTDVVLMRIFGISFFFQWGEIGDTLLAVVDYTEIPVLISVSLIYINSIRKNMGSRGKNILYLIFLNSQWYHIFWITDEVVVESFLTASWHPVLIWGAILIDYLELPVIYDTIKKTIKTFLVRK
;
A
#
# COMPACT_ATOMS: atom_id res chain seq x y z
N MET A 1 18.59 15.16 17.64
CA MET A 1 17.47 14.18 17.64
C MET A 1 17.49 13.30 16.40
N PHE A 2 17.63 13.86 15.19
CA PHE A 2 17.65 13.10 13.93
C PHE A 2 18.74 12.01 13.86
N LYS A 3 19.97 12.29 14.32
CA LYS A 3 21.06 11.28 14.35
C LYS A 3 20.73 10.07 15.24
N LYS A 4 20.23 10.31 16.46
CA LYS A 4 19.83 9.25 17.40
C LYS A 4 18.69 8.39 16.85
N PHE A 5 17.73 9.01 16.15
CA PHE A 5 16.66 8.28 15.48
C PHE A 5 17.22 7.32 14.43
N TRP A 6 18.09 7.79 13.53
CA TRP A 6 18.67 6.95 12.49
C TRP A 6 19.59 5.86 13.05
N GLU A 7 20.36 6.15 14.10
CA GLU A 7 21.14 5.14 14.80
C GLU A 7 20.25 4.02 15.38
N TRP A 8 19.12 4.38 16.00
CA TRP A 8 18.14 3.40 16.48
C TRP A 8 17.46 2.64 15.34
N TYR A 9 17.07 3.34 14.27
CA TYR A 9 16.38 2.76 13.12
C TYR A 9 17.28 1.76 12.39
N GLU A 10 18.55 2.13 12.17
CA GLU A 10 19.55 1.28 11.53
C GLU A 10 19.91 0.07 12.42
N LYS A 11 19.93 0.24 13.75
CA LYS A 11 20.09 -0.88 14.70
C LYS A 11 18.97 -1.92 14.59
N HIS A 12 17.75 -1.51 14.23
CA HIS A 12 16.58 -2.38 14.09
C HIS A 12 16.10 -2.48 12.63
N GLU A 13 16.98 -2.20 11.66
CA GLU A 13 16.61 -2.09 10.23
C GLU A 13 15.96 -3.38 9.72
N GLU A 14 16.47 -4.53 10.14
CA GLU A 14 15.92 -5.83 9.79
C GLU A 14 14.49 -6.02 10.30
N LEU A 15 14.27 -5.82 11.61
CA LEU A 15 12.95 -5.97 12.21
C LEU A 15 11.96 -4.99 11.59
N ASN A 16 12.37 -3.74 11.41
CA ASN A 16 11.56 -2.70 10.77
C ASN A 16 11.17 -3.12 9.33
N THR A 17 12.13 -3.63 8.55
CA THR A 17 11.87 -4.08 7.17
C THR A 17 10.92 -5.27 7.13
N ILE A 18 11.06 -6.25 8.04
CA ILE A 18 10.18 -7.42 8.13
C ILE A 18 8.77 -7.01 8.50
N VAL A 19 8.60 -6.20 9.54
CA VAL A 19 7.29 -5.75 10.02
C VAL A 19 6.61 -4.92 8.95
N SER A 20 7.31 -3.97 8.34
CA SER A 20 6.77 -3.18 7.22
C SER A 20 6.34 -4.05 6.05
N ALA A 21 7.16 -5.02 5.64
CA ALA A 21 6.80 -5.93 4.55
C ALA A 21 5.58 -6.79 4.89
N GLY A 22 5.49 -7.30 6.12
CA GLY A 22 4.35 -8.10 6.58
C GLY A 22 3.06 -7.29 6.57
N LEU A 23 3.09 -6.06 7.10
CA LEU A 23 1.95 -5.16 7.06
C LEU A 23 1.60 -4.74 5.63
N PHE A 24 2.60 -4.50 4.78
CA PHE A 24 2.35 -4.09 3.39
C PHE A 24 1.75 -5.22 2.55
N VAL A 25 2.06 -6.48 2.86
CA VAL A 25 1.42 -7.64 2.24
C VAL A 25 -0.07 -7.71 2.58
N LEU A 26 -0.50 -7.25 3.75
CA LEU A 26 -1.93 -7.20 4.09
C LEU A 26 -2.71 -6.30 3.13
N GLN A 27 -2.07 -5.28 2.55
CA GLN A 27 -2.70 -4.40 1.54
C GLN A 27 -3.07 -5.16 0.25
N LEU A 28 -2.51 -6.34 0.00
CA LEU A 28 -2.98 -7.20 -1.10
C LEU A 28 -4.42 -7.69 -0.89
N VAL A 29 -4.88 -7.79 0.36
CA VAL A 29 -6.28 -8.14 0.66
C VAL A 29 -7.20 -7.01 0.22
N HIS A 30 -6.86 -5.77 0.56
CA HIS A 30 -7.57 -4.58 0.11
C HIS A 30 -7.61 -4.52 -1.42
N LEU A 31 -6.45 -4.64 -2.08
CA LEU A 31 -6.39 -4.59 -3.54
C LEU A 31 -7.16 -5.73 -4.22
N TYR A 32 -7.19 -6.91 -3.60
CA TYR A 32 -8.01 -8.03 -4.06
C TYR A 32 -9.50 -7.69 -3.99
N TRP A 33 -9.97 -7.15 -2.87
CA TRP A 33 -11.35 -6.67 -2.72
C TRP A 33 -11.70 -5.62 -3.78
N LEU A 34 -10.87 -4.59 -3.93
CA LEU A 34 -11.04 -3.54 -4.94
C LEU A 34 -11.15 -4.13 -6.35
N THR A 35 -10.33 -5.14 -6.67
CA THR A 35 -10.38 -5.82 -7.96
C THR A 35 -11.72 -6.52 -8.16
N THR A 36 -12.16 -7.34 -7.21
CA THR A 36 -13.28 -8.25 -7.40
C THR A 36 -14.64 -7.61 -7.22
N ASP A 37 -14.76 -6.65 -6.30
CA ASP A 37 -16.03 -6.04 -5.93
C ASP A 37 -16.25 -4.68 -6.57
N VAL A 38 -15.18 -3.95 -6.85
CA VAL A 38 -15.30 -2.63 -7.48
C VAL A 38 -15.02 -2.72 -8.98
N VAL A 39 -13.84 -3.21 -9.38
CA VAL A 39 -13.43 -3.24 -10.78
C VAL A 39 -14.22 -4.26 -11.60
N LEU A 40 -14.28 -5.52 -11.18
CA LEU A 40 -14.98 -6.57 -11.94
C LEU A 40 -16.50 -6.36 -11.95
N MET A 41 -17.08 -5.91 -10.84
CA MET A 41 -18.49 -5.53 -10.81
C MET A 41 -18.78 -4.41 -11.81
N ARG A 42 -17.87 -3.43 -11.95
CA ARG A 42 -18.05 -2.34 -12.92
C ARG A 42 -17.90 -2.79 -14.38
N ILE A 43 -16.95 -3.67 -14.68
CA ILE A 43 -16.66 -4.09 -16.06
C ILE A 43 -17.66 -5.15 -16.54
N PHE A 44 -18.00 -6.12 -15.69
CA PHE A 44 -18.77 -7.30 -16.05
C PHE A 44 -20.16 -7.37 -15.41
N GLY A 45 -20.46 -6.51 -14.43
CA GLY A 45 -21.70 -6.59 -13.65
C GLY A 45 -21.73 -7.75 -12.66
N ILE A 46 -20.59 -8.41 -12.42
CA ILE A 46 -20.47 -9.60 -11.58
C ILE A 46 -19.45 -9.29 -10.48
N SER A 47 -19.89 -9.38 -9.23
CA SER A 47 -18.97 -9.45 -8.09
C SER A 47 -18.44 -10.88 -7.97
N PHE A 48 -17.12 -11.00 -7.84
CA PHE A 48 -16.45 -12.27 -7.54
C PHE A 48 -15.98 -12.34 -6.08
N PHE A 49 -16.30 -11.33 -5.26
CA PHE A 49 -15.90 -11.35 -3.87
C PHE A 49 -16.83 -12.26 -3.07
N PHE A 50 -16.24 -13.10 -2.24
CA PHE A 50 -17.01 -13.87 -1.28
C PHE A 50 -17.54 -12.89 -0.23
N GLN A 51 -18.85 -12.68 -0.15
CA GLN A 51 -19.45 -11.92 0.94
C GLN A 51 -19.30 -12.72 2.24
N TRP A 52 -18.33 -12.35 3.07
CA TRP A 52 -18.09 -12.95 4.39
C TRP A 52 -19.03 -12.40 5.49
N GLY A 53 -20.02 -11.59 5.12
CA GLY A 53 -20.92 -10.88 6.04
C GLY A 53 -20.19 -9.83 6.88
N GLU A 54 -20.83 -9.35 7.94
CA GLU A 54 -20.35 -8.24 8.80
C GLU A 54 -18.94 -8.47 9.38
N ILE A 55 -18.55 -9.73 9.60
CA ILE A 55 -17.22 -10.08 10.10
C ILE A 55 -16.15 -9.81 9.04
N GLY A 56 -16.43 -10.10 7.78
CA GLY A 56 -15.53 -9.81 6.66
C GLY A 56 -15.28 -8.33 6.50
N ASP A 57 -16.35 -7.54 6.52
CA ASP A 57 -16.28 -6.08 6.39
C ASP A 57 -15.47 -5.46 7.53
N THR A 58 -15.67 -5.96 8.76
CA THR A 58 -14.88 -5.52 9.93
C THR A 58 -13.39 -5.86 9.77
N LEU A 59 -13.06 -7.06 9.27
CA LEU A 59 -11.68 -7.46 9.05
C LEU A 59 -11.01 -6.65 7.94
N LEU A 60 -11.72 -6.34 6.86
CA LEU A 60 -11.25 -5.45 5.80
C LEU A 60 -10.94 -4.06 6.36
N ALA A 61 -11.87 -3.44 7.08
CA ALA A 61 -11.64 -2.14 7.70
C ALA A 61 -10.42 -2.12 8.62
N VAL A 62 -10.19 -3.19 9.41
CA VAL A 62 -8.98 -3.33 10.23
C VAL A 62 -7.71 -3.39 9.39
N VAL A 63 -7.74 -4.09 8.25
CA VAL A 63 -6.61 -4.13 7.30
C VAL A 63 -6.34 -2.75 6.72
N ASP A 64 -7.38 -2.02 6.31
CA ASP A 64 -7.25 -0.66 5.76
C ASP A 64 -6.66 0.32 6.79
N TYR A 65 -7.03 0.19 8.08
CA TYR A 65 -6.39 0.98 9.14
C TYR A 65 -4.88 0.74 9.27
N THR A 66 -4.35 -0.37 8.77
CA THR A 66 -2.89 -0.61 8.74
C THR A 66 -2.18 0.10 7.60
N GLU A 67 -2.90 0.66 6.63
CA GLU A 67 -2.33 1.37 5.48
C GLU A 67 -1.47 2.56 5.93
N ILE A 68 -1.96 3.41 6.84
CA ILE A 68 -1.19 4.57 7.33
C ILE A 68 0.16 4.14 7.97
N PRO A 69 0.20 3.20 8.94
CA PRO A 69 1.45 2.65 9.44
C PRO A 69 2.37 2.06 8.35
N VAL A 70 1.80 1.39 7.35
CA VAL A 70 2.54 0.84 6.21
C VAL A 70 3.19 1.95 5.40
N LEU A 71 2.43 2.96 4.97
CA LEU A 71 2.93 4.05 4.15
C LEU A 71 4.08 4.78 4.82
N ILE A 72 3.96 5.05 6.13
CA ILE A 72 5.02 5.71 6.91
C ILE A 72 6.24 4.79 7.00
N SER A 73 6.05 3.53 7.40
CA SER A 73 7.16 2.63 7.69
C SER A 73 7.94 2.23 6.42
N VAL A 74 7.24 1.98 5.32
CA VAL A 74 7.85 1.68 4.02
C VAL A 74 8.52 2.93 3.43
N SER A 75 7.93 4.13 3.61
CA SER A 75 8.60 5.37 3.25
C SER A 75 9.94 5.53 3.97
N LEU A 76 10.01 5.21 5.27
CA LEU A 76 11.26 5.23 6.02
C LEU A 76 12.31 4.25 5.46
N ILE A 77 11.90 3.07 4.98
CA ILE A 77 12.80 2.11 4.33
C ILE A 77 13.43 2.74 3.07
N TYR A 78 12.62 3.36 2.21
CA TYR A 78 13.14 3.98 0.99
C TYR A 78 13.97 5.24 1.26
N ILE A 79 13.58 6.05 2.23
CA ILE A 79 14.38 7.20 2.69
C ILE A 79 15.73 6.70 3.22
N ASN A 80 15.75 5.65 4.05
CA ASN A 80 16.99 5.07 4.55
C ASN A 80 17.86 4.52 3.41
N SER A 81 17.25 3.85 2.44
CA SER A 81 17.92 3.33 1.25
C SER A 81 18.58 4.45 0.44
N ILE A 82 17.93 5.62 0.31
CA ILE A 82 18.50 6.80 -0.35
C ILE A 82 19.65 7.39 0.49
N ARG A 83 19.46 7.54 1.81
CA ARG A 83 20.49 8.06 2.71
C ARG A 83 21.79 7.24 2.68
N LYS A 84 21.66 5.91 2.63
CA LYS A 84 22.78 4.96 2.58
C LYS A 84 23.29 4.70 1.16
N ASN A 85 22.76 5.37 0.13
CA ASN A 85 23.06 5.12 -1.28
C ASN A 85 22.93 3.63 -1.69
N MET A 86 21.93 2.93 -1.13
CA MET A 86 21.66 1.53 -1.41
C MET A 86 20.65 1.37 -2.56
N GLY A 87 21.05 0.65 -3.61
CA GLY A 87 20.23 0.41 -4.79
C GLY A 87 20.13 1.61 -5.72
N SER A 88 19.18 1.57 -6.65
CA SER A 88 18.94 2.69 -7.58
C SER A 88 18.21 3.82 -6.87
N ARG A 89 18.88 4.97 -6.73
CA ARG A 89 18.30 6.19 -6.15
C ARG A 89 17.03 6.61 -6.90
N GLY A 90 17.03 6.55 -8.23
CA GLY A 90 15.86 6.89 -9.05
C GLY A 90 14.67 5.98 -8.76
N LYS A 91 14.91 4.67 -8.63
CA LYS A 91 13.86 3.70 -8.27
C LYS A 91 13.28 3.97 -6.88
N ASN A 92 14.14 4.23 -5.89
CA ASN A 92 13.69 4.53 -4.53
C ASN A 92 12.85 5.82 -4.47
N ILE A 93 13.21 6.86 -5.25
CA ILE A 93 12.42 8.10 -5.35
C ILE A 93 11.08 7.82 -6.04
N LEU A 94 11.07 7.06 -7.13
CA LEU A 94 9.84 6.70 -7.82
C LEU A 94 8.87 5.95 -6.90
N TYR A 95 9.37 4.99 -6.12
CA TYR A 95 8.54 4.24 -5.17
C TYR A 95 8.08 5.09 -3.99
N LEU A 96 8.86 6.09 -3.56
CA LEU A 96 8.36 7.10 -2.62
C LEU A 96 7.22 7.91 -3.22
N ILE A 97 7.28 8.27 -4.51
CA ILE A 97 6.17 8.96 -5.18
C ILE A 97 4.92 8.07 -5.20
N PHE A 98 5.06 6.78 -5.53
CA PHE A 98 3.94 5.83 -5.53
C PHE A 98 3.34 5.61 -4.14
N LEU A 99 4.15 5.58 -3.08
CA LEU A 99 3.64 5.51 -1.70
C LEU A 99 2.97 6.81 -1.29
N ASN A 100 3.51 7.96 -1.67
CA ASN A 100 2.95 9.24 -1.24
C ASN A 100 1.72 9.66 -2.06
N SER A 101 1.50 9.05 -3.23
CA SER A 101 0.21 9.22 -3.94
C SER A 101 -0.95 8.59 -3.16
N GLN A 102 -0.70 7.58 -2.32
CA GLN A 102 -1.75 6.91 -1.53
C GLN A 102 -2.42 7.86 -0.53
N TRP A 103 -1.71 8.89 -0.04
CA TRP A 103 -2.36 9.92 0.78
C TRP A 103 -3.51 10.63 0.07
N TYR A 104 -3.47 10.74 -1.26
CA TYR A 104 -4.60 11.27 -2.03
C TYR A 104 -5.77 10.29 -2.07
N HIS A 105 -5.49 8.98 -2.18
CA HIS A 105 -6.53 7.96 -2.05
C HIS A 105 -7.19 8.05 -0.66
N ILE A 106 -6.41 7.95 0.43
CA ILE A 106 -6.89 7.97 1.82
C ILE A 106 -7.72 9.22 2.15
N PHE A 107 -7.30 10.42 1.73
CA PHE A 107 -7.93 11.66 2.18
C PHE A 107 -8.95 12.26 1.22
N TRP A 108 -8.92 11.90 -0.07
CA TRP A 108 -9.71 12.58 -1.09
C TRP A 108 -10.72 11.69 -1.81
N ILE A 109 -10.32 10.48 -2.22
CA ILE A 109 -11.21 9.57 -2.94
C ILE A 109 -11.23 8.25 -2.16
N THR A 110 -11.93 8.27 -1.04
CA THR A 110 -12.09 7.09 -0.19
C THR A 110 -12.94 6.03 -0.90
N ASP A 111 -12.85 4.79 -0.43
CA ASP A 111 -13.63 3.68 -0.97
C ASP A 111 -15.13 3.95 -0.95
N GLU A 112 -15.65 4.68 0.04
CA GLU A 112 -17.07 5.04 0.08
C GLU A 112 -17.44 5.96 -1.07
N VAL A 113 -16.59 6.94 -1.41
CA VAL A 113 -16.80 7.83 -2.57
C VAL A 113 -16.76 7.04 -3.87
N VAL A 114 -15.82 6.09 -3.99
CA VAL A 114 -15.71 5.19 -5.14
C VAL A 114 -17.00 4.38 -5.28
N VAL A 115 -17.47 3.73 -4.23
CA VAL A 115 -18.70 2.92 -4.25
C VAL A 115 -19.96 3.75 -4.49
N GLU A 116 -20.13 4.88 -3.80
CA GLU A 116 -21.30 5.77 -3.94
C GLU A 116 -21.38 6.40 -5.34
N SER A 117 -20.24 6.77 -5.91
CA SER A 117 -20.19 7.32 -7.26
C SER A 117 -20.66 6.31 -8.32
N PHE A 118 -20.50 5.00 -8.05
CA PHE A 118 -21.03 3.96 -8.92
C PHE A 118 -22.54 3.78 -8.81
N LEU A 119 -23.13 4.05 -7.65
CA LEU A 119 -24.59 3.98 -7.42
C LEU A 119 -25.32 5.23 -7.94
N THR A 120 -24.71 6.40 -7.81
CA THR A 120 -25.38 7.69 -8.06
C THR A 120 -24.91 8.41 -9.33
N ALA A 121 -23.88 7.91 -10.02
CA ALA A 121 -23.26 8.50 -11.22
C ALA A 121 -22.86 9.99 -11.06
N SER A 122 -22.64 10.43 -9.82
CA SER A 122 -22.44 11.85 -9.47
C SER A 122 -21.00 12.34 -9.67
N TRP A 123 -20.02 11.42 -9.77
CA TRP A 123 -18.61 11.75 -9.96
C TRP A 123 -18.08 11.43 -11.36
N HIS A 124 -17.07 12.18 -11.79
CA HIS A 124 -16.46 12.02 -13.10
C HIS A 124 -15.69 10.68 -13.19
N PRO A 125 -15.99 9.77 -14.14
CA PRO A 125 -15.41 8.42 -14.20
C PRO A 125 -13.88 8.38 -14.18
N VAL A 126 -13.23 9.39 -14.77
CA VAL A 126 -11.76 9.52 -14.80
C VAL A 126 -11.15 9.64 -13.40
N LEU A 127 -11.83 10.32 -12.46
CA LEU A 127 -11.33 10.47 -11.09
C LEU A 127 -11.38 9.14 -10.34
N ILE A 128 -12.44 8.35 -10.55
CA ILE A 128 -12.62 7.04 -9.92
C ILE A 128 -11.55 6.06 -10.41
N TRP A 129 -11.35 5.97 -11.73
CA TRP A 129 -10.28 5.15 -12.29
C TRP A 129 -8.88 5.65 -11.90
N GLY A 130 -8.72 6.95 -11.67
CA GLY A 130 -7.50 7.54 -11.14
C GLY A 130 -7.20 7.09 -9.71
N ALA A 131 -8.21 7.06 -8.84
CA ALA A 131 -8.08 6.56 -7.47
C ALA A 131 -7.71 5.07 -7.45
N ILE A 132 -8.43 4.25 -8.21
CA ILE A 132 -8.11 2.82 -8.36
C ILE A 132 -6.66 2.65 -8.85
N LEU A 133 -6.25 3.40 -9.88
CA LEU A 133 -4.88 3.31 -10.38
C LEU A 133 -3.85 3.63 -9.31
N ILE A 134 -4.13 4.60 -8.42
CA ILE A 134 -3.25 4.94 -7.31
C ILE A 134 -3.05 3.71 -6.42
N ASP A 135 -4.09 2.98 -6.02
CA ASP A 135 -3.96 1.76 -5.19
C ASP A 135 -3.09 0.70 -5.88
N TYR A 136 -3.25 0.53 -7.19
CA TYR A 136 -2.42 -0.42 -7.94
C TYR A 136 -0.94 0.00 -8.08
N LEU A 137 -0.59 1.28 -7.86
CA LEU A 137 0.81 1.70 -7.80
C LEU A 137 1.56 1.13 -6.60
N GLU A 138 0.86 0.60 -5.59
CA GLU A 138 1.49 -0.07 -4.46
C GLU A 138 2.13 -1.40 -4.83
N LEU A 139 1.56 -2.15 -5.78
CA LEU A 139 2.05 -3.48 -6.19
C LEU A 139 3.56 -3.56 -6.48
N PRO A 140 4.14 -2.69 -7.34
CA PRO A 140 5.58 -2.73 -7.58
C PRO A 140 6.39 -2.42 -6.31
N VAL A 141 5.85 -1.61 -5.40
CA VAL A 141 6.50 -1.26 -4.13
C VAL A 141 6.42 -2.40 -3.13
N ILE A 142 5.29 -3.10 -3.04
CA ILE A 142 5.10 -4.31 -2.23
C ILE A 142 6.14 -5.35 -2.66
N TYR A 143 6.20 -5.65 -3.96
CA TYR A 143 7.14 -6.62 -4.51
C TYR A 143 8.60 -6.28 -4.16
N ASP A 144 9.01 -5.01 -4.34
CA ASP A 144 10.38 -4.61 -4.01
C ASP A 144 10.66 -4.65 -2.50
N THR A 145 9.68 -4.31 -1.66
CA THR A 145 9.82 -4.35 -0.20
C THR A 145 10.00 -5.79 0.28
N ILE A 146 9.20 -6.75 -0.23
CA ILE A 146 9.38 -8.18 0.02
C ILE A 146 10.76 -8.64 -0.43
N LYS A 147 11.22 -8.22 -1.63
CA LYS A 147 12.55 -8.57 -2.15
C LYS A 147 13.67 -8.04 -1.26
N LYS A 148 13.54 -6.81 -0.72
CA LYS A 148 14.49 -6.25 0.24
C LYS A 148 14.51 -7.08 1.52
N THR A 149 13.34 -7.47 2.05
CA THR A 149 13.24 -8.36 3.22
C THR A 149 13.95 -9.69 3.00
N ILE A 150 13.68 -10.37 1.88
CA ILE A 150 14.33 -11.65 1.54
C ILE A 150 15.85 -11.48 1.42
N LYS A 151 16.32 -10.40 0.81
CA LYS A 151 17.76 -10.12 0.70
C LYS A 151 18.41 -9.93 2.08
N THR A 152 17.74 -9.24 3.01
CA THR A 152 18.22 -9.08 4.39
C THR A 152 18.41 -10.43 5.08
N PHE A 153 17.51 -11.39 4.86
CA PHE A 153 17.66 -12.76 5.36
C PHE A 153 18.80 -13.54 4.69
N LEU A 154 18.93 -13.44 3.35
CA LEU A 154 19.91 -14.23 2.59
C LEU A 154 21.36 -13.81 2.83
N VAL A 155 21.63 -12.53 3.10
CA VAL A 155 22.99 -12.03 3.38
C VAL A 155 23.54 -12.53 4.74
N ARG A 156 22.68 -13.12 5.58
CA ARG A 156 23.05 -13.68 6.89
C ARG A 156 23.45 -15.16 6.88
N LYS A 157 23.20 -15.89 5.79
CA LYS A 157 23.72 -17.26 5.60
C LYS A 157 25.07 -17.23 4.91
#